data_AF-A0A1H9PTT8-F1
#
_entry.id   AF-A0A1H9PTT8-F1
#
_cell.length_a   1.000
_cell.length_b   1.000
_cell.length_c   1.000
_cell.angle_alpha   90.00
_cell.angle_beta   90.00
_cell.angle_gamma   90.00
#
_symmetry.space_group_name_H-M   'P 1'
#
loop_
_entity.id
_entity.type
_entity.pdbx_description
1 polymer ?
#
loop_
_entity_poly.entity_id
_entity_poly.type
_entity_poly.pdbx_seq_one_letter_code
_entity_poly.pdbx_strand_id
1 'polypeptide(L)'
;MDKDKKLGELAKQILAGVGGKDNVAYVTHCMTRLRFNVKDSSLPNDEQLKAIPGVLGVAHSGGQLQIIIGQTVDQVYASICTLGGFSNSSPISENLDKPKEKLTFKRVGNNILDALAGCLTPLIPLLVAASMFKMVVAVFGPGMLNILTEKSDLYTLLTFVGDAGFYFFPIFIAYTASVKFKTTTVVAMLLGGIMIHPTLVQIATDGLPFTVYGIPAQAQVYSSTVIPIILAVWVMSYVEKFFKTYLPNSLKTIFAPTFTIAIMIPLTLVILGPAGNFIGQYISEGILAFGNLGGFAHLIAIGLIGALWQFLVMTGMHLLMITTMFMLFASNGSDNFVTLGAVAASMAVTGMCIGAALRIKNKEEKNLAWSYVIAGIIGGVTEPGLYGVAVKYKRPFWGLMAGGFAGAVYASLTGVTAYALVPVANFLALSAYAGGSTTNLINGIISGIISIVVAAVITYFVGVETKGQVE
;
A
#
# COMPACT_ATOMS: atom_id res chain seq x y z
N MET A 1 10.48 -29.10 -21.32
CA MET A 1 10.97 -30.04 -20.29
C MET A 1 12.49 -30.21 -20.27
N ASP A 2 13.20 -30.31 -21.41
CA ASP A 2 14.67 -30.49 -21.44
C ASP A 2 15.47 -29.19 -21.19
N LYS A 3 14.92 -28.03 -21.59
CA LYS A 3 15.59 -26.73 -21.48
C LYS A 3 15.67 -26.19 -20.05
N ASP A 4 14.59 -26.33 -19.27
CA ASP A 4 14.53 -25.86 -17.88
C ASP A 4 15.42 -26.69 -16.94
N LYS A 5 15.54 -28.00 -17.19
CA LYS A 5 16.49 -28.86 -16.47
C LYS A 5 17.93 -28.43 -16.70
N LYS A 6 18.31 -28.17 -17.96
CA LYS A 6 19.67 -27.68 -18.31
C LYS A 6 19.99 -26.33 -17.68
N LEU A 7 19.03 -25.41 -17.62
CA LEU A 7 19.21 -24.10 -16.98
C LEU A 7 19.32 -24.21 -15.46
N GLY A 8 18.54 -25.09 -14.84
CA GLY A 8 18.64 -25.38 -13.40
C GLY A 8 19.98 -26.02 -13.02
N GLU A 9 20.50 -26.94 -13.84
CA GLU A 9 21.84 -27.53 -13.63
C GLU A 9 22.95 -26.50 -13.80
N LEU A 10 22.87 -25.65 -14.83
CA LEU A 10 23.80 -24.54 -15.04
C LEU A 10 23.84 -23.59 -13.83
N ALA A 11 22.66 -23.19 -13.33
CA ALA A 11 22.55 -22.36 -12.15
C ALA A 11 23.16 -23.00 -10.90
N LYS A 12 22.95 -24.31 -10.71
CA LYS A 12 23.51 -25.08 -9.58
C LYS A 12 25.04 -25.14 -9.64
N GLN A 13 25.60 -25.37 -10.83
CA GLN A 13 27.05 -25.41 -11.04
C GLN A 13 27.69 -24.03 -10.82
N ILE A 14 27.04 -22.96 -11.30
CA ILE A 14 27.49 -21.58 -11.05
C ILE A 14 27.47 -21.28 -9.55
N LEU A 15 26.39 -21.62 -8.85
CA LEU A 15 26.26 -21.37 -7.42
C LEU A 15 27.34 -22.09 -6.60
N ALA A 16 27.70 -23.31 -6.99
CA ALA A 16 28.80 -24.03 -6.38
C ALA A 16 30.15 -23.37 -6.68
N GLY A 17 30.39 -22.96 -7.93
CA GLY A 17 31.65 -22.34 -8.36
C GLY A 17 31.93 -20.95 -7.78
N VAL A 18 30.91 -20.23 -7.27
CA VAL A 18 31.06 -18.95 -6.55
C VAL A 18 31.29 -19.10 -5.04
N GLY A 19 31.45 -20.34 -4.53
CA GLY A 19 31.64 -20.62 -3.11
C GLY A 19 30.33 -20.92 -2.35
N GLY A 20 29.24 -21.22 -3.05
CA GLY A 20 27.95 -21.57 -2.46
C GLY A 20 27.06 -20.37 -2.13
N LYS A 21 25.81 -20.66 -1.75
CA LYS A 21 24.80 -19.62 -1.43
C LYS A 21 25.25 -18.70 -0.28
N ASP A 22 26.01 -19.23 0.67
CA ASP A 22 26.40 -18.50 1.89
C ASP A 22 27.48 -17.46 1.61
N ASN A 23 28.26 -17.64 0.54
CA ASN A 23 29.27 -16.68 0.08
C ASN A 23 28.68 -15.54 -0.78
N VAL A 24 27.45 -15.66 -1.26
CA VAL A 24 26.82 -14.63 -2.09
C VAL A 24 26.11 -13.62 -1.19
N ALA A 25 26.60 -12.38 -1.15
CA ALA A 25 25.92 -11.28 -0.47
C ALA A 25 24.77 -10.73 -1.32
N TYR A 26 25.00 -10.59 -2.63
CA TYR A 26 24.01 -10.09 -3.57
C TYR A 26 24.31 -10.62 -4.96
N VAL A 27 23.25 -10.93 -5.72
CA VAL A 27 23.37 -11.29 -7.14
C VAL A 27 22.39 -10.44 -7.95
N THR A 28 22.89 -9.91 -9.06
CA THR A 28 22.10 -9.20 -10.07
C THR A 28 22.54 -9.63 -11.46
N HIS A 29 21.89 -9.13 -12.50
CA HIS A 29 22.32 -9.38 -13.86
C HIS A 29 22.13 -8.16 -14.73
N CYS A 30 22.98 -8.04 -15.74
CA CYS A 30 22.72 -7.19 -16.89
C CYS A 30 22.41 -8.09 -18.09
N MET A 31 22.46 -7.52 -19.30
CA MET A 31 22.01 -8.18 -20.52
C MET A 31 22.70 -9.49 -20.91
N THR A 32 23.95 -9.68 -20.50
CA THR A 32 24.74 -10.85 -20.88
C THR A 32 25.52 -11.44 -19.72
N ARG A 33 25.44 -10.84 -18.53
CA ARG A 33 26.31 -11.17 -17.40
C ARG A 33 25.53 -11.25 -16.11
N LEU A 34 25.77 -12.31 -15.34
CA LEU A 34 25.48 -12.36 -13.92
C LEU A 34 26.56 -11.58 -13.18
N ARG A 35 26.18 -10.84 -12.16
CA ARG A 35 27.09 -10.08 -11.30
C ARG A 35 26.87 -10.51 -9.86
N PHE A 36 27.91 -11.06 -9.26
CA PHE A 36 27.93 -11.50 -7.88
C PHE A 36 28.75 -10.53 -7.05
N ASN A 37 28.13 -10.05 -5.99
CA ASN A 37 28.84 -9.47 -4.86
C ASN A 37 29.05 -10.60 -3.86
N VAL A 38 30.28 -11.09 -3.77
CA VAL A 38 30.68 -12.18 -2.88
C VAL A 38 31.21 -11.62 -1.57
N LYS A 39 31.04 -12.37 -0.47
CA LYS A 39 31.56 -11.99 0.85
C LYS A 39 33.06 -12.22 0.95
N ASP A 40 33.53 -13.31 0.35
CA ASP A 40 34.94 -13.66 0.23
C ASP A 40 35.29 -13.89 -1.24
N SER A 41 36.18 -13.04 -1.76
CA SER A 41 36.64 -13.06 -3.15
C SER A 41 37.67 -14.15 -3.43
N SER A 42 38.15 -14.89 -2.41
CA SER A 42 39.10 -16.00 -2.58
C SER A 42 38.43 -17.36 -2.83
N LEU A 43 37.12 -17.47 -2.53
CA LEU A 43 36.35 -18.70 -2.70
C LEU A 43 35.91 -19.02 -4.14
N PRO A 44 35.59 -18.02 -5.01
CA PRO A 44 35.22 -18.30 -6.39
C PRO A 44 36.39 -18.89 -7.20
N ASN A 45 36.12 -19.97 -7.95
CA ASN A 45 37.12 -20.57 -8.84
C ASN A 45 36.84 -20.19 -10.30
N ASP A 46 37.58 -19.20 -10.80
CA ASP A 46 37.42 -18.67 -12.16
C ASP A 46 37.63 -19.71 -13.27
N GLU A 47 38.57 -20.64 -13.11
CA GLU A 47 38.84 -21.69 -14.10
C GLU A 47 37.70 -22.69 -14.15
N GLN A 48 37.21 -23.11 -12.97
CA GLN A 48 36.06 -24.00 -12.86
C GLN A 48 34.81 -23.35 -13.44
N LEU A 49 34.58 -22.06 -13.15
CA LEU A 49 33.44 -21.31 -13.68
C LEU A 49 33.49 -21.16 -15.21
N LYS A 50 34.67 -20.95 -15.80
CA LYS A 50 34.85 -20.91 -17.27
C LYS A 50 34.64 -22.27 -17.94
N ALA A 51 34.88 -23.37 -17.22
CA ALA A 51 34.68 -24.72 -17.74
C ALA A 51 33.21 -25.16 -17.77
N ILE A 52 32.31 -24.41 -17.12
CA ILE A 52 30.88 -24.72 -17.08
C ILE A 52 30.24 -24.52 -18.46
N PRO A 53 29.58 -25.54 -19.05
CA PRO A 53 28.89 -25.41 -20.32
C PRO A 53 27.78 -24.34 -20.26
N GLY A 54 27.91 -23.29 -21.08
CA GLY A 54 26.98 -22.14 -21.09
C GLY A 54 27.54 -20.88 -20.44
N VAL A 55 28.73 -20.94 -19.83
CA VAL A 55 29.51 -19.76 -19.43
C VAL A 55 30.46 -19.38 -20.57
N LEU A 56 30.31 -18.17 -21.10
CA LEU A 56 31.13 -17.61 -22.18
C LEU A 56 32.39 -16.93 -21.66
N GLY A 57 32.44 -16.63 -20.36
CA GLY A 57 33.62 -16.03 -19.74
C GLY A 57 33.36 -15.59 -18.30
N VAL A 58 34.44 -15.30 -17.58
CA VAL A 58 34.42 -14.80 -16.20
C VAL A 58 35.36 -13.60 -16.12
N ALA A 59 34.92 -12.53 -15.46
CA ALA A 59 35.68 -11.31 -15.29
C ALA A 59 35.43 -10.71 -13.91
N HIS A 60 36.43 -10.03 -13.36
CA HIS A 60 36.31 -9.28 -12.11
C HIS A 60 36.35 -7.78 -12.42
N SER A 61 35.30 -7.04 -12.08
CA SER A 61 35.24 -5.61 -12.38
C SER A 61 34.33 -4.87 -11.40
N GLY A 62 34.82 -3.76 -10.86
CA GLY A 62 34.10 -2.94 -9.88
C GLY A 62 33.84 -3.66 -8.56
N GLY A 63 34.75 -4.54 -8.12
CA GLY A 63 34.60 -5.34 -6.91
C GLY A 63 33.59 -6.50 -7.02
N GLN A 64 33.06 -6.77 -8.22
CA GLN A 64 32.11 -7.84 -8.47
C GLN A 64 32.69 -8.93 -9.37
N LEU A 65 32.33 -10.18 -9.08
CA LEU A 65 32.55 -11.32 -9.96
C LEU A 65 31.45 -11.32 -11.04
N GLN A 66 31.85 -11.23 -12.31
CA GLN A 66 30.96 -11.21 -13.46
C GLN A 66 31.09 -12.49 -14.26
N ILE A 67 29.99 -13.22 -14.43
CA ILE A 67 29.91 -14.44 -15.23
C ILE A 67 29.12 -14.13 -16.49
N ILE A 68 29.76 -14.21 -17.65
CA ILE A 68 29.19 -13.94 -18.96
C ILE A 68 28.45 -15.18 -19.42
N ILE A 69 27.12 -15.10 -19.57
CA ILE A 69 26.24 -16.19 -20.01
C ILE A 69 25.72 -15.95 -21.44
N GLY A 70 25.49 -14.68 -21.79
CA GLY A 70 24.82 -14.30 -23.04
C GLY A 70 23.31 -14.09 -22.85
N GLN A 71 22.52 -14.24 -23.92
CA GLN A 71 21.11 -13.81 -23.97
C GLN A 71 20.15 -14.61 -23.06
N THR A 72 20.61 -15.68 -22.42
CA THR A 72 19.81 -16.52 -21.50
C THR A 72 20.05 -16.17 -20.03
N VAL A 73 20.83 -15.12 -19.74
CA VAL A 73 21.24 -14.73 -18.38
C VAL A 73 20.07 -14.55 -17.42
N ASP A 74 18.94 -13.99 -17.88
CA ASP A 74 17.74 -13.75 -17.09
C ASP A 74 17.13 -15.06 -16.55
N GLN A 75 17.18 -16.12 -17.36
CA GLN A 75 16.63 -17.44 -17.01
C GLN A 75 17.55 -18.18 -16.03
N VAL A 76 18.86 -18.03 -16.21
CA VAL A 76 19.87 -18.58 -15.28
C VAL A 76 19.80 -17.84 -13.94
N TYR A 77 19.66 -16.51 -13.95
CA TYR A 77 19.47 -15.70 -12.75
C TYR A 77 18.25 -16.15 -11.94
N ALA A 78 17.11 -16.34 -12.59
CA ALA A 78 15.89 -16.83 -11.95
C ALA A 78 16.11 -18.16 -11.22
N SER A 79 16.84 -19.06 -11.87
CA SER A 79 17.18 -20.38 -11.33
C SER A 79 18.14 -20.26 -10.15
N ILE A 80 19.13 -19.36 -10.22
CA ILE A 80 20.06 -19.04 -9.12
C ILE A 80 19.34 -18.47 -7.90
N CYS A 81 18.43 -17.51 -8.09
CA CYS A 81 17.65 -16.94 -7.00
C CYS A 81 16.73 -17.98 -6.35
N THR A 82 16.13 -18.87 -7.15
CA THR A 82 15.29 -19.96 -6.65
C THR A 82 16.10 -20.97 -5.82
N LEU A 83 17.31 -21.33 -6.27
CA LEU A 83 18.19 -22.27 -5.58
C LEU A 83 18.86 -21.67 -4.33
N GLY A 84 19.23 -20.39 -4.40
CA GLY A 84 19.95 -19.66 -3.34
C GLY A 84 19.05 -18.99 -2.30
N GLY A 85 17.75 -18.88 -2.55
CA GLY A 85 16.81 -18.17 -1.66
C GLY A 85 16.97 -16.64 -1.71
N PHE A 86 17.53 -16.09 -2.78
CA PHE A 86 17.72 -14.65 -2.95
C PHE A 86 16.43 -13.97 -3.39
N SER A 87 16.22 -12.73 -2.92
CA SER A 87 15.08 -11.88 -3.33
C SER A 87 15.09 -11.70 -4.84
N ASN A 88 14.08 -12.28 -5.48
CA ASN A 88 13.93 -12.34 -6.92
C ASN A 88 13.68 -10.96 -7.55
N SER A 89 14.44 -10.57 -8.57
CA SER A 89 13.94 -9.77 -9.69
C SER A 89 13.42 -10.68 -10.83
N SER A 90 12.72 -11.76 -10.45
CA SER A 90 12.54 -12.92 -11.33
C SER A 90 11.65 -12.68 -12.56
N PRO A 91 11.91 -13.42 -13.65
CA PRO A 91 10.97 -13.68 -14.72
C PRO A 91 9.86 -14.66 -14.31
N ILE A 92 8.80 -14.61 -15.11
CA ILE A 92 7.55 -15.35 -15.01
C ILE A 92 7.80 -16.87 -15.08
N SER A 93 7.56 -17.58 -13.99
CA SER A 93 7.48 -19.05 -13.97
C SER A 93 6.08 -19.49 -14.42
N GLU A 94 5.98 -20.18 -15.56
CA GLU A 94 4.80 -20.91 -16.00
C GLU A 94 4.51 -22.09 -15.08
N ASN A 95 3.43 -22.00 -14.32
CA ASN A 95 2.61 -23.14 -13.95
C ASN A 95 1.23 -22.63 -13.52
N LEU A 96 0.28 -22.68 -14.46
CA LEU A 96 -1.13 -22.36 -14.26
C LEU A 96 -1.98 -23.63 -14.02
N ASP A 97 -1.37 -24.72 -13.57
CA ASP A 97 -2.10 -25.91 -13.15
C ASP A 97 -2.33 -25.91 -11.64
N LYS A 98 -3.25 -25.04 -11.21
CA LYS A 98 -4.05 -25.30 -10.01
C LYS A 98 -5.49 -25.54 -10.47
N PRO A 99 -6.20 -26.53 -9.89
CA PRO A 99 -7.56 -26.84 -10.30
C PRO A 99 -8.40 -25.57 -10.23
N LYS A 100 -9.08 -25.23 -11.34
CA LYS A 100 -10.08 -24.15 -11.41
C LYS A 100 -11.26 -24.54 -10.53
N GLU A 101 -11.13 -24.31 -9.23
CA GLU A 101 -12.24 -24.41 -8.30
C GLU A 101 -13.19 -23.22 -8.46
N LYS A 102 -14.49 -23.46 -8.27
CA LYS A 102 -15.56 -22.50 -8.54
C LYS A 102 -15.33 -21.15 -7.82
N LEU A 103 -15.38 -20.07 -8.59
CA LEU A 103 -15.29 -18.68 -8.11
C LEU A 103 -16.59 -18.31 -7.39
N THR A 104 -16.55 -18.23 -6.06
CA THR A 104 -17.63 -17.67 -5.24
C THR A 104 -17.27 -16.24 -4.81
N PHE A 105 -18.26 -15.36 -4.57
CA PHE A 105 -18.03 -13.99 -4.12
C PHE A 105 -17.14 -13.89 -2.88
N LYS A 106 -17.32 -14.80 -1.91
CA LYS A 106 -16.47 -14.90 -0.71
C LYS A 106 -15.00 -15.21 -1.05
N ARG A 107 -14.75 -16.03 -2.07
CA ARG A 107 -13.40 -16.39 -2.52
C ARG A 107 -12.74 -15.25 -3.29
N VAL A 108 -13.50 -14.54 -4.13
CA VAL A 108 -13.01 -13.33 -4.83
C VAL A 108 -12.58 -12.27 -3.82
N GLY A 109 -13.43 -11.96 -2.83
CA GLY A 109 -13.07 -11.03 -1.76
C GLY A 109 -11.84 -11.47 -0.96
N ASN A 110 -11.76 -12.74 -0.58
CA ASN A 110 -10.59 -13.27 0.14
C ASN A 110 -9.30 -13.20 -0.69
N ASN A 111 -9.38 -13.47 -2.00
CA ASN A 111 -8.24 -13.38 -2.92
C ASN A 111 -7.76 -11.94 -3.09
N ILE A 112 -8.68 -10.97 -3.19
CA ILE A 112 -8.33 -9.54 -3.23
C ILE A 112 -7.63 -9.14 -1.93
N LEU A 113 -8.17 -9.52 -0.77
CA LEU A 113 -7.53 -9.24 0.52
C LEU A 113 -6.18 -9.95 0.67
N ASP A 114 -6.01 -11.18 0.15
CA ASP A 114 -4.72 -11.89 0.13
C ASP A 114 -3.70 -11.18 -0.78
N ALA A 115 -4.15 -10.61 -1.91
CA ALA A 115 -3.31 -9.83 -2.79
C ALA A 115 -2.88 -8.51 -2.14
N LEU A 116 -3.81 -7.76 -1.54
CA LEU A 116 -3.55 -6.53 -0.80
C LEU A 116 -2.56 -6.77 0.35
N ALA A 117 -2.81 -7.78 1.19
CA ALA A 117 -1.91 -8.15 2.27
C ALA A 117 -0.51 -8.52 1.76
N GLY A 118 -0.43 -9.26 0.64
CA GLY A 118 0.85 -9.63 0.02
C GLY A 118 1.65 -8.44 -0.50
N CYS A 119 0.99 -7.36 -0.95
CA CYS A 119 1.66 -6.15 -1.44
C CYS A 119 2.02 -5.19 -0.29
N LEU A 120 1.18 -5.11 0.75
CA LEU A 120 1.31 -4.09 1.79
C LEU A 120 2.14 -4.53 2.99
N THR A 121 2.14 -5.82 3.33
CA THR A 121 2.91 -6.32 4.50
C THR A 121 4.40 -5.98 4.42
N PRO A 122 5.09 -6.11 3.28
CA PRO A 122 6.50 -5.73 3.18
C PRO A 122 6.76 -4.22 3.33
N LEU A 123 5.73 -3.37 3.22
CA LEU A 123 5.83 -1.91 3.38
C LEU A 123 5.59 -1.43 4.81
N ILE A 124 5.23 -2.32 5.73
CA ILE A 124 5.00 -1.96 7.14
C ILE A 124 6.19 -1.19 7.76
N PRO A 125 7.46 -1.59 7.58
CA PRO A 125 8.58 -0.84 8.14
C PRO A 125 8.66 0.61 7.63
N LEU A 126 8.36 0.82 6.35
CA LEU A 126 8.31 2.14 5.73
C LEU A 126 7.18 2.97 6.34
N LEU A 127 6.00 2.38 6.50
CA LEU A 127 4.84 3.04 7.11
C LEU A 127 5.13 3.44 8.55
N VAL A 128 5.76 2.56 9.33
CA VAL A 128 6.16 2.87 10.72
C VAL A 128 7.11 4.05 10.75
N ALA A 129 8.17 4.03 9.93
CA ALA A 129 9.11 5.14 9.89
C ALA A 129 8.42 6.46 9.53
N ALA A 130 7.70 6.50 8.41
CA ALA A 130 6.99 7.71 7.96
C ALA A 130 6.00 8.24 9.01
N SER A 131 5.22 7.36 9.64
CA SER A 131 4.27 7.72 10.68
C SER A 131 4.93 8.22 11.97
N MET A 132 6.10 7.70 12.34
CA MET A 132 6.82 8.19 13.53
C MET A 132 7.33 9.62 13.32
N PHE A 133 7.84 9.95 12.14
CA PHE A 133 8.21 11.34 11.82
C PHE A 133 6.99 12.26 11.81
N LYS A 134 5.88 11.85 11.20
CA LYS A 134 4.61 12.60 11.27
C LYS A 134 4.11 12.77 12.70
N MET A 135 4.24 11.75 13.54
CA MET A 135 3.89 11.84 14.96
C MET A 135 4.72 12.88 15.69
N VAL A 136 6.05 12.92 15.47
CA VAL A 136 6.91 13.95 16.08
C VAL A 136 6.46 15.34 15.66
N VAL A 137 6.18 15.56 14.37
CA VAL A 137 5.65 16.84 13.86
C VAL A 137 4.31 17.18 14.51
N ALA A 138 3.38 16.22 14.59
CA ALA A 138 2.07 16.43 15.19
C ALA A 138 2.14 16.78 16.69
N VAL A 139 3.01 16.09 17.44
CA VAL A 139 3.19 16.26 18.88
C VAL A 139 3.91 17.55 19.23
N PHE A 140 5.04 17.80 18.58
CA PHE A 140 5.90 18.94 18.91
C PHE A 140 5.53 20.21 18.13
N GLY A 141 4.76 20.08 17.05
CA GLY A 141 4.31 21.20 16.23
C GLY A 141 3.25 22.09 16.88
N PRO A 142 2.79 23.14 16.17
CA PRO A 142 1.88 24.15 16.71
C PRO A 142 0.52 23.60 17.12
N GLY A 143 0.09 22.49 16.52
CA GLY A 143 -1.21 21.86 16.82
C GLY A 143 -1.31 21.20 18.19
N MET A 144 -0.19 20.98 18.91
CA MET A 144 -0.23 20.34 20.23
C MET A 144 0.69 21.02 21.26
N LEU A 145 2.00 20.76 21.25
CA LEU A 145 2.92 21.35 22.25
C LEU A 145 3.49 22.70 21.82
N ASN A 146 3.43 23.04 20.53
CA ASN A 146 3.95 24.29 19.96
C ASN A 146 5.43 24.58 20.31
N ILE A 147 6.25 23.52 20.34
CA ILE A 147 7.70 23.59 20.59
C ILE A 147 8.44 23.84 19.27
N LEU A 148 8.01 23.19 18.20
CA LEU A 148 8.53 23.35 16.84
C LEU A 148 7.58 24.25 16.05
N THR A 149 8.10 25.37 15.55
CA THR A 149 7.33 26.30 14.72
C THR A 149 7.33 25.85 13.26
N GLU A 150 6.26 26.14 12.52
CA GLU A 150 6.16 25.82 11.08
C GLU A 150 7.25 26.47 10.23
N LYS A 151 7.87 27.55 10.72
CA LYS A 151 8.97 28.25 10.04
C LYS A 151 10.34 27.60 10.27
N SER A 152 10.44 26.63 11.18
CA SER A 152 11.68 25.94 11.48
C SER A 152 12.04 24.95 10.38
N ASP A 153 13.28 24.99 9.92
CA ASP A 153 13.80 24.00 8.96
C ASP A 153 13.68 22.57 9.50
N LEU A 154 13.79 22.37 10.82
CA LEU A 154 13.59 21.06 11.43
C LEU A 154 12.13 20.59 11.31
N TYR A 155 11.16 21.48 11.49
CA TYR A 155 9.75 21.14 11.31
C TYR A 155 9.48 20.73 9.86
N THR A 156 9.99 21.52 8.92
CA THR A 156 9.91 21.26 7.48
C THR A 156 10.58 19.93 7.11
N LEU A 157 11.80 19.68 7.60
CA LEU A 157 12.55 18.45 7.34
C LEU A 157 11.81 17.21 7.85
N LEU A 158 11.32 17.23 9.09
CA LEU A 158 10.59 16.09 9.66
C LEU A 158 9.28 15.84 8.90
N THR A 159 8.61 16.90 8.45
CA THR A 159 7.43 16.82 7.59
C THR A 159 7.75 16.15 6.26
N PHE A 160 8.84 16.55 5.59
CA PHE A 160 9.29 15.93 4.33
C PHE A 160 9.56 14.43 4.46
N VAL A 161 10.23 14.01 5.54
CA VAL A 161 10.51 12.59 5.79
C VAL A 161 9.21 11.81 5.98
N GLY A 162 8.27 12.36 6.74
CA GLY A 162 6.95 11.79 6.92
C GLY A 162 6.18 11.69 5.61
N ASP A 163 6.15 12.76 4.82
CA ASP A 163 5.39 12.82 3.56
C ASP A 163 6.00 11.95 2.46
N ALA A 164 7.32 11.81 2.39
CA ALA A 164 7.97 10.99 1.38
C ALA A 164 7.46 9.53 1.42
N GLY A 165 7.21 8.97 2.60
CA GLY A 165 6.67 7.61 2.72
C GLY A 165 5.28 7.43 2.10
N PHE A 166 4.41 8.44 2.23
CA PHE A 166 3.02 8.38 1.75
C PHE A 166 2.86 8.91 0.33
N TYR A 167 3.53 10.01 -0.01
CA TYR A 167 3.43 10.61 -1.34
C TYR A 167 3.92 9.64 -2.43
N PHE A 168 5.09 9.03 -2.21
CA PHE A 168 5.70 8.07 -3.14
C PHE A 168 5.16 6.64 -2.97
N PHE A 169 4.08 6.45 -2.22
CA PHE A 169 3.51 5.14 -1.92
C PHE A 169 3.16 4.33 -3.17
N PRO A 170 2.64 4.91 -4.27
CA PRO A 170 2.46 4.17 -5.52
C PRO A 170 3.76 3.53 -6.04
N ILE A 171 4.92 4.18 -5.93
CA ILE A 171 6.20 3.61 -6.36
C ILE A 171 6.61 2.43 -5.46
N PHE A 172 6.49 2.58 -4.13
CA PHE A 172 6.84 1.53 -3.18
C PHE A 172 5.92 0.31 -3.29
N ILE A 173 4.62 0.54 -3.50
CA ILE A 173 3.65 -0.52 -3.74
C ILE A 173 3.90 -1.18 -5.08
N ALA A 174 4.27 -0.44 -6.13
CA ALA A 174 4.61 -1.05 -7.41
C ALA A 174 5.80 -2.02 -7.27
N TYR A 175 6.79 -1.68 -6.44
CA TYR A 175 7.87 -2.59 -6.09
C TYR A 175 7.33 -3.89 -5.46
N THR A 176 6.58 -3.82 -4.36
CA THR A 176 6.11 -5.03 -3.67
C THR A 176 5.08 -5.82 -4.46
N ALA A 177 4.20 -5.14 -5.19
CA ALA A 177 3.24 -5.74 -6.11
C ALA A 177 3.95 -6.46 -7.26
N SER A 178 5.06 -5.93 -7.77
CA SER A 178 5.82 -6.59 -8.83
C SER A 178 6.44 -7.91 -8.37
N VAL A 179 6.91 -7.96 -7.12
CA VAL A 179 7.40 -9.19 -6.49
C VAL A 179 6.25 -10.18 -6.31
N LYS A 180 5.08 -9.70 -5.88
CA LYS A 180 3.88 -10.52 -5.69
C LYS A 180 3.36 -11.12 -7.00
N PHE A 181 3.28 -10.32 -8.05
CA PHE A 181 2.74 -10.71 -9.36
C PHE A 181 3.81 -11.22 -10.34
N LYS A 182 5.09 -11.24 -9.93
CA LYS A 182 6.23 -11.75 -10.70
C LYS A 182 6.41 -11.02 -12.05
N THR A 183 6.37 -9.69 -12.02
CA THR A 183 6.60 -8.82 -13.18
C THR A 183 7.90 -8.03 -13.01
N THR A 184 8.41 -7.37 -14.05
CA THR A 184 9.67 -6.61 -13.94
C THR A 184 9.51 -5.43 -12.99
N THR A 185 10.22 -5.48 -11.86
CA THR A 185 10.12 -4.52 -10.75
C THR A 185 10.40 -3.08 -11.15
N VAL A 186 11.48 -2.83 -11.89
CA VAL A 186 11.85 -1.47 -12.28
C VAL A 186 10.81 -0.85 -13.23
N VAL A 187 10.20 -1.67 -14.10
CA VAL A 187 9.14 -1.22 -15.01
C VAL A 187 7.84 -0.96 -14.26
N ALA A 188 7.52 -1.78 -13.25
CA ALA A 188 6.38 -1.53 -12.37
C ALA A 188 6.56 -0.23 -11.57
N MET A 189 7.76 0.00 -11.00
CA MET A 189 8.08 1.24 -10.30
C MET A 189 8.00 2.46 -11.21
N LEU A 190 8.41 2.34 -12.49
CA LEU A 190 8.21 3.38 -13.51
C LEU A 190 6.72 3.69 -13.68
N LEU A 191 5.86 2.67 -13.77
CA LEU A 191 4.40 2.87 -13.85
C LEU A 191 3.86 3.61 -12.61
N GLY A 192 4.34 3.26 -11.41
CA GLY A 192 4.04 4.00 -10.18
C GLY A 192 4.47 5.46 -10.26
N GLY A 193 5.67 5.75 -10.79
CA GLY A 193 6.17 7.10 -10.99
C GLY A 193 5.37 7.91 -12.00
N ILE A 194 4.89 7.29 -13.07
CA ILE A 194 3.99 7.92 -14.05
C ILE A 194 2.69 8.35 -13.37
N MET A 195 2.12 7.52 -12.50
CA MET A 195 0.86 7.84 -11.79
C MET A 195 0.97 9.03 -10.84
N ILE A 196 2.17 9.35 -10.35
CA ILE A 196 2.42 10.51 -9.47
C ILE A 196 3.32 11.56 -10.12
N HIS A 197 3.39 11.58 -11.45
CA HIS A 197 4.17 12.59 -12.15
C HIS A 197 3.65 13.99 -11.80
N PRO A 198 4.50 14.98 -11.44
CA PRO A 198 4.05 16.29 -10.97
C PRO A 198 3.08 16.99 -11.92
N THR A 199 3.32 16.90 -13.23
CA THR A 199 2.41 17.46 -14.24
C THR A 199 1.02 16.80 -14.23
N LEU A 200 0.94 15.48 -14.01
CA LEU A 200 -0.35 14.78 -13.91
C LEU A 200 -1.09 15.20 -12.64
N VAL A 201 -0.37 15.34 -11.52
CA VAL A 201 -0.92 15.84 -10.25
C VAL A 201 -1.46 17.26 -10.42
N GLN A 202 -0.74 18.13 -11.12
CA GLN A 202 -1.19 19.50 -11.42
C GLN A 202 -2.46 19.51 -12.28
N ILE A 203 -2.48 18.74 -13.37
CA ILE A 203 -3.66 18.61 -14.25
C ILE A 203 -4.89 18.14 -13.45
N ALA A 204 -4.72 17.16 -12.57
CA ALA A 204 -5.78 16.65 -11.71
C ALA A 204 -6.27 17.71 -10.69
N THR A 205 -5.35 18.44 -10.07
CA THR A 205 -5.64 19.46 -9.06
C THR A 205 -6.39 20.65 -9.66
N ASP A 206 -6.00 21.07 -10.86
CA ASP A 206 -6.61 22.19 -11.58
C ASP A 206 -7.91 21.80 -12.32
N GLY A 207 -8.26 20.51 -12.33
CA GLY A 207 -9.43 20.00 -13.05
C GLY A 207 -9.34 20.14 -14.58
N LEU A 208 -8.13 20.13 -15.13
CA LEU A 208 -7.90 20.35 -16.56
C LEU A 208 -8.26 19.10 -17.39
N PRO A 209 -8.80 19.28 -18.61
CA PRO A 209 -9.05 18.16 -19.51
C PRO A 209 -7.73 17.48 -19.88
N PHE A 210 -7.72 16.15 -19.83
CA PHE A 210 -6.56 15.34 -20.16
C PHE A 210 -6.96 14.19 -21.08
N THR A 211 -6.10 13.88 -22.05
CA THR A 211 -6.30 12.73 -22.93
C THR A 211 -5.07 11.86 -22.96
N VAL A 212 -5.27 10.56 -23.04
CA VAL A 212 -4.22 9.57 -23.19
C VAL A 212 -4.44 8.88 -24.53
N TYR A 213 -3.55 9.13 -25.48
CA TYR A 213 -3.68 8.68 -26.88
C TYR A 213 -5.02 9.08 -27.53
N GLY A 214 -5.50 10.29 -27.23
CA GLY A 214 -6.76 10.83 -27.74
C GLY A 214 -8.01 10.32 -27.00
N ILE A 215 -7.86 9.42 -26.02
CA ILE A 215 -8.96 8.96 -25.17
C ILE A 215 -9.07 9.88 -23.95
N PRO A 216 -10.25 10.46 -23.66
CA PRO A 216 -10.46 11.23 -22.43
C PRO A 216 -10.08 10.43 -21.20
N ALA A 217 -9.21 10.99 -20.38
CA ALA A 217 -8.76 10.40 -19.13
C ALA A 217 -9.12 11.33 -17.97
N GLN A 218 -9.73 10.80 -16.93
CA GLN A 218 -10.00 11.56 -15.72
C GLN A 218 -8.67 11.63 -14.94
N ALA A 219 -7.97 12.76 -15.03
CA ALA A 219 -6.76 12.98 -14.25
C ALA A 219 -7.11 12.97 -12.75
N GLN A 220 -6.33 12.25 -11.95
CA GLN A 220 -6.55 12.08 -10.52
C GLN A 220 -5.24 12.21 -9.76
N VAL A 221 -5.33 12.60 -8.50
CA VAL A 221 -4.20 12.62 -7.58
C VAL A 221 -4.03 11.21 -7.01
N TYR A 222 -3.06 10.46 -7.53
CA TYR A 222 -2.78 9.09 -7.09
C TYR A 222 -1.79 8.99 -5.92
N SER A 223 -1.21 10.12 -5.47
CA SER A 223 -0.33 10.13 -4.30
C SER A 223 -1.06 9.57 -3.08
N SER A 224 -0.38 8.76 -2.27
CA SER A 224 -0.95 8.08 -1.10
C SER A 224 -2.06 7.05 -1.40
N THR A 225 -2.39 6.77 -2.66
CA THR A 225 -3.37 5.72 -3.02
C THR A 225 -2.72 4.35 -3.11
N VAL A 226 -3.51 3.30 -2.84
CA VAL A 226 -3.02 1.91 -2.81
C VAL A 226 -3.56 1.06 -3.95
N ILE A 227 -4.89 1.03 -4.09
CA ILE A 227 -5.58 0.08 -4.96
C ILE A 227 -5.24 0.29 -6.45
N PRO A 228 -5.23 1.52 -6.99
CA PRO A 228 -4.96 1.76 -8.41
C PRO A 228 -3.68 1.11 -8.93
N ILE A 229 -2.56 1.28 -8.21
CA ILE A 229 -1.27 0.75 -8.66
C ILE A 229 -1.18 -0.77 -8.50
N ILE A 230 -1.81 -1.37 -7.50
CA ILE A 230 -1.85 -2.83 -7.35
C ILE A 230 -2.60 -3.45 -8.53
N LEU A 231 -3.74 -2.87 -8.92
CA LEU A 231 -4.49 -3.30 -10.10
C LEU A 231 -3.68 -3.12 -11.37
N ALA A 232 -3.00 -1.98 -11.52
CA ALA A 232 -2.15 -1.70 -12.66
C ALA A 232 -1.00 -2.72 -12.80
N VAL A 233 -0.28 -3.02 -11.71
CA VAL A 233 0.82 -4.00 -11.73
C VAL A 233 0.30 -5.44 -11.92
N TRP A 234 -0.88 -5.76 -11.39
CA TRP A 234 -1.52 -7.04 -11.65
C TRP A 234 -1.84 -7.22 -13.14
N VAL A 235 -2.46 -6.23 -13.79
CA VAL A 235 -2.73 -6.28 -15.24
C VAL A 235 -1.42 -6.27 -16.05
N MET A 236 -0.46 -5.45 -15.64
CA MET A 236 0.88 -5.40 -16.24
C MET A 236 1.54 -6.78 -16.27
N SER A 237 1.35 -7.62 -15.25
CA SER A 237 1.92 -8.98 -15.22
C SER A 237 1.48 -9.84 -16.41
N TYR A 238 0.26 -9.66 -16.93
CA TYR A 238 -0.22 -10.35 -18.12
C TYR A 238 0.27 -9.71 -19.40
N VAL A 239 0.26 -8.37 -19.47
CA VAL A 239 0.72 -7.60 -20.64
C VAL A 239 2.22 -7.83 -20.88
N GLU A 240 3.03 -7.76 -19.84
CA GLU A 240 4.47 -8.00 -19.92
C GLU A 240 4.77 -9.45 -20.30
N LYS A 241 4.03 -10.41 -19.74
CA LYS A 241 4.13 -11.82 -20.11
C LYS A 241 3.86 -12.00 -21.60
N PHE A 242 2.81 -11.39 -22.13
CA PHE A 242 2.47 -11.45 -23.54
C PHE A 242 3.67 -11.01 -24.41
N PHE A 243 4.23 -9.82 -24.17
CA PHE A 243 5.36 -9.35 -24.98
C PHE A 243 6.62 -10.21 -24.81
N LYS A 244 6.92 -10.69 -23.59
CA LYS A 244 8.05 -11.60 -23.35
C LYS A 244 7.89 -12.96 -24.01
N THR A 245 6.67 -13.42 -24.23
CA THR A 245 6.38 -14.68 -24.92
C THR A 245 6.50 -14.53 -26.44
N TYR A 246 5.92 -13.48 -27.02
CA TYR A 246 5.80 -13.35 -28.48
C TYR A 246 6.96 -12.64 -29.17
N LEU A 247 7.73 -11.78 -28.48
CA LEU A 247 8.88 -11.11 -29.09
C LEU A 247 10.06 -12.08 -29.30
N PRO A 248 10.85 -11.93 -30.38
CA PRO A 248 12.14 -12.62 -30.52
C PRO A 248 13.15 -12.18 -29.44
N ASN A 249 14.04 -13.07 -28.99
CA ASN A 249 14.97 -12.79 -27.89
C ASN A 249 15.84 -11.54 -28.11
N SER A 250 16.25 -11.24 -29.35
CA SER A 250 17.02 -10.04 -29.69
C SER A 250 16.25 -8.73 -29.47
N LEU A 251 14.92 -8.76 -29.55
CA LEU A 251 14.05 -7.59 -29.43
C LEU A 251 13.45 -7.46 -28.02
N LYS A 252 13.35 -8.56 -27.26
CA LYS A 252 12.69 -8.60 -25.94
C LYS A 252 13.18 -7.51 -25.00
N THR A 253 14.48 -7.29 -24.92
CA THR A 253 15.06 -6.33 -23.97
C THR A 253 14.59 -4.91 -24.18
N ILE A 254 14.49 -4.48 -25.44
CA ILE A 254 14.17 -3.09 -25.78
C ILE A 254 12.66 -2.94 -25.87
N PHE A 255 12.02 -3.85 -26.60
CA PHE A 255 10.63 -3.69 -26.98
C PHE A 255 9.65 -4.23 -25.94
N ALA A 256 9.99 -5.28 -25.16
CA ALA A 256 9.06 -5.78 -24.15
C ALA A 256 8.73 -4.74 -23.07
N PRO A 257 9.70 -4.08 -22.40
CA PRO A 257 9.36 -3.04 -21.41
C PRO A 257 8.68 -1.83 -22.06
N THR A 258 9.13 -1.41 -23.26
CA THR A 258 8.56 -0.27 -23.99
C THR A 258 7.10 -0.49 -24.35
N PHE A 259 6.78 -1.62 -24.99
CA PHE A 259 5.40 -1.95 -25.37
C PHE A 259 4.53 -2.26 -24.16
N THR A 260 5.09 -2.85 -23.10
CA THR A 260 4.37 -3.04 -21.84
C THR A 260 3.91 -1.69 -21.30
N ILE A 261 4.80 -0.70 -21.20
CA ILE A 261 4.43 0.64 -20.73
C ILE A 261 3.48 1.33 -21.71
N ALA A 262 3.73 1.27 -23.02
CA ALA A 262 2.87 1.88 -24.02
C ALA A 262 1.41 1.37 -23.93
N ILE A 263 1.22 0.08 -23.67
CA ILE A 263 -0.13 -0.49 -23.45
C ILE A 263 -0.65 -0.18 -22.04
N MET A 264 0.21 -0.20 -21.02
CA MET A 264 -0.20 0.04 -19.64
C MET A 264 -0.57 1.49 -19.36
N ILE A 265 -0.05 2.49 -20.08
CA ILE A 265 -0.40 3.91 -19.90
C ILE A 265 -1.91 4.16 -20.09
N PRO A 266 -2.54 3.86 -21.25
CA PRO A 266 -3.98 4.05 -21.44
C PRO A 266 -4.79 3.13 -20.54
N LEU A 267 -4.39 1.87 -20.35
CA LEU A 267 -5.09 0.96 -19.44
C LEU A 267 -5.10 1.50 -18.01
N THR A 268 -3.98 2.04 -17.53
CA THR A 268 -3.86 2.52 -16.16
C THR A 268 -4.58 3.85 -15.98
N LEU A 269 -4.31 4.85 -16.82
CA LEU A 269 -4.82 6.21 -16.59
C LEU A 269 -6.27 6.41 -17.03
N VAL A 270 -6.79 5.61 -17.97
CA VAL A 270 -8.18 5.69 -18.42
C VAL A 270 -9.08 4.71 -17.68
N ILE A 271 -8.59 3.50 -17.39
CA ILE A 271 -9.43 2.40 -16.87
C ILE A 271 -9.10 2.09 -15.42
N LEU A 272 -7.90 1.57 -15.12
CA LEU A 272 -7.60 0.95 -13.83
C LEU A 272 -7.47 1.97 -12.69
N GLY A 273 -6.89 3.14 -12.98
CA GLY A 273 -6.77 4.25 -12.06
C GLY A 273 -8.14 4.80 -11.66
N PRO A 274 -8.95 5.24 -12.64
CA PRO A 274 -10.32 5.69 -12.39
C PRO A 274 -11.25 4.59 -11.87
N ALA A 275 -11.03 3.31 -12.14
CA ALA A 275 -11.94 2.23 -11.69
C ALA A 275 -12.12 2.19 -10.16
N GLY A 276 -11.04 2.41 -9.41
CA GLY A 276 -11.10 2.53 -7.94
C GLY A 276 -11.83 3.80 -7.49
N ASN A 277 -11.71 4.88 -8.27
CA ASN A 277 -12.41 6.13 -8.05
C ASN A 277 -13.91 5.97 -8.30
N PHE A 278 -14.34 5.50 -9.47
CA PHE A 278 -15.75 5.34 -9.82
C PHE A 278 -16.55 4.62 -8.71
N ILE A 279 -16.04 3.50 -8.21
CA ILE A 279 -16.72 2.75 -7.14
C ILE A 279 -16.82 3.59 -5.86
N GLY A 280 -15.71 4.18 -5.41
CA GLY A 280 -15.74 4.97 -4.17
C GLY A 280 -16.47 6.31 -4.32
N GLN A 281 -16.56 6.87 -5.53
CA GLN A 281 -17.35 8.06 -5.84
C GLN A 281 -18.83 7.74 -5.71
N TYR A 282 -19.32 6.67 -6.34
CA TYR A 282 -20.72 6.25 -6.19
C TYR A 282 -21.07 5.88 -4.74
N ILE A 283 -20.15 5.26 -4.01
CA ILE A 283 -20.35 5.01 -2.57
C ILE A 283 -20.47 6.33 -1.81
N SER A 284 -19.57 7.27 -2.05
CA SER A 284 -19.56 8.57 -1.37
C SER A 284 -20.82 9.36 -1.71
N GLU A 285 -21.11 9.59 -2.99
CA GLU A 285 -22.31 10.27 -3.48
C GLU A 285 -23.59 9.59 -2.99
N GLY A 286 -23.63 8.24 -2.98
CA GLY A 286 -24.77 7.48 -2.47
C GLY A 286 -24.99 7.72 -0.97
N ILE A 287 -23.93 7.73 -0.16
CA ILE A 287 -24.00 8.04 1.27
C ILE A 287 -24.45 9.49 1.49
N LEU A 288 -23.90 10.44 0.73
CA LEU A 288 -24.30 11.86 0.80
C LEU A 288 -25.77 12.04 0.43
N ALA A 289 -26.21 11.45 -0.69
CA ALA A 289 -27.60 11.53 -1.14
C ALA A 289 -28.58 10.88 -0.16
N PHE A 290 -28.19 9.74 0.44
CA PHE A 290 -28.99 9.09 1.48
C PHE A 290 -29.08 9.95 2.75
N GLY A 291 -27.99 10.61 3.15
CA GLY A 291 -27.98 11.53 4.28
C GLY A 291 -28.91 12.75 4.08
N ASN A 292 -28.97 13.27 2.85
CA ASN A 292 -29.83 14.39 2.49
C ASN A 292 -31.34 14.10 2.62
N LEU A 293 -31.75 12.83 2.77
CA LEU A 293 -33.14 12.47 3.08
C LEU A 293 -33.56 12.88 4.51
N GLY A 294 -32.59 13.19 5.38
CA GLY A 294 -32.84 13.62 6.75
C GLY A 294 -33.31 12.51 7.71
N GLY A 295 -33.59 12.88 8.95
CA GLY A 295 -34.11 11.97 9.99
C GLY A 295 -33.21 10.74 10.22
N PHE A 296 -33.81 9.55 10.17
CA PHE A 296 -33.10 8.28 10.37
C PHE A 296 -32.04 8.01 9.28
N ALA A 297 -32.27 8.47 8.05
CA ALA A 297 -31.33 8.27 6.95
C ALA A 297 -30.02 9.05 7.18
N HIS A 298 -30.11 10.28 7.70
CA HIS A 298 -28.94 11.10 8.10
C HIS A 298 -28.06 10.38 9.13
N LEU A 299 -28.69 9.81 10.16
CA LEU A 299 -28.01 9.05 11.21
C LEU A 299 -27.25 7.85 10.66
N ILE A 300 -27.92 7.05 9.83
CA ILE A 300 -27.29 5.87 9.23
C ILE A 300 -26.20 6.28 8.25
N ALA A 301 -26.39 7.36 7.48
CA ALA A 301 -25.38 7.87 6.58
C ALA A 301 -24.08 8.24 7.32
N ILE A 302 -24.16 8.99 8.43
CA ILE A 302 -22.97 9.31 9.26
C ILE A 302 -22.32 8.01 9.77
N GLY A 303 -23.14 7.06 10.24
CA GLY A 303 -22.68 5.72 10.60
C GLY A 303 -21.89 5.02 9.48
N LEU A 304 -22.42 5.05 8.25
CA LEU A 304 -21.77 4.46 7.08
C LEU A 304 -20.47 5.18 6.71
N ILE A 305 -20.40 6.51 6.86
CA ILE A 305 -19.14 7.25 6.72
C ILE A 305 -18.13 6.69 7.72
N GLY A 306 -18.50 6.59 9.01
CA GLY A 306 -17.61 6.03 10.03
C GLY A 306 -17.15 4.60 9.75
N ALA A 307 -18.05 3.75 9.25
CA ALA A 307 -17.74 2.37 8.92
C ALA A 307 -16.80 2.23 7.70
N LEU A 308 -17.03 3.04 6.66
CA LEU A 308 -16.41 2.87 5.35
C LEU A 308 -15.22 3.81 5.11
N TRP A 309 -15.00 4.80 5.96
CA TRP A 309 -13.95 5.81 5.79
C TRP A 309 -12.59 5.21 5.45
N GLN A 310 -12.14 4.20 6.20
CA GLN A 310 -10.81 3.61 5.96
C GLN A 310 -10.71 2.84 4.64
N PHE A 311 -11.83 2.37 4.07
CA PHE A 311 -11.85 1.85 2.71
C PHE A 311 -11.74 2.97 1.68
N LEU A 312 -12.40 4.10 1.93
CA LEU A 312 -12.26 5.32 1.14
C LEU A 312 -10.83 5.90 1.23
N VAL A 313 -10.13 5.70 2.34
CA VAL A 313 -8.69 6.02 2.46
C VAL A 313 -7.86 5.15 1.51
N MET A 314 -8.07 3.83 1.52
CA MET A 314 -7.32 2.90 0.65
C MET A 314 -7.53 3.16 -0.86
N THR A 315 -8.72 3.64 -1.25
CA THR A 315 -9.04 4.01 -2.65
C THR A 315 -8.69 5.45 -3.00
N GLY A 316 -8.43 6.32 -2.03
CA GLY A 316 -8.27 7.77 -2.23
C GLY A 316 -9.58 8.58 -2.20
N MET A 317 -10.74 7.93 -2.13
CA MET A 317 -12.05 8.58 -2.22
C MET A 317 -12.51 9.33 -0.98
N HIS A 318 -11.77 9.20 0.13
CA HIS A 318 -11.95 10.08 1.29
C HIS A 318 -11.70 11.57 0.94
N LEU A 319 -10.90 11.87 -0.10
CA LEU A 319 -10.69 13.24 -0.58
C LEU A 319 -11.98 13.89 -1.09
N LEU A 320 -12.87 13.13 -1.73
CA LEU A 320 -14.18 13.63 -2.14
C LEU A 320 -15.02 14.03 -0.90
N MET A 321 -15.01 13.19 0.13
CA MET A 321 -15.70 13.47 1.39
C MET A 321 -15.08 14.69 2.11
N ILE A 322 -13.76 14.85 2.08
CA ILE A 322 -13.07 16.03 2.61
C ILE A 322 -13.48 17.30 1.86
N THR A 323 -13.60 17.26 0.53
CA THR A 323 -14.13 18.39 -0.24
C THR A 323 -15.56 18.73 0.17
N THR A 324 -16.43 17.74 0.38
CA THR A 324 -17.78 17.95 0.92
C THR A 324 -17.75 18.57 2.32
N MET A 325 -16.86 18.10 3.20
CA MET A 325 -16.66 18.69 4.53
C MET A 325 -16.30 20.17 4.43
N PHE A 326 -15.35 20.55 3.56
CA PHE A 326 -15.00 21.96 3.35
C PHE A 326 -16.18 22.78 2.82
N MET A 327 -16.98 22.23 1.91
CA MET A 327 -18.20 22.90 1.44
C MET A 327 -19.20 23.14 2.57
N LEU A 328 -19.43 22.16 3.44
CA LEU A 328 -20.34 22.28 4.59
C LEU A 328 -19.86 23.35 5.58
N PHE A 329 -18.57 23.39 5.89
CA PHE A 329 -18.00 24.46 6.71
C PHE A 329 -18.12 25.83 6.04
N ALA A 330 -17.88 25.93 4.73
CA ALA A 330 -18.01 27.18 4.00
C ALA A 330 -19.45 27.68 3.94
N SER A 331 -20.44 26.79 3.85
CA SER A 331 -21.86 27.16 3.76
C SER A 331 -22.51 27.40 5.13
N ASN A 332 -22.17 26.57 6.13
CA ASN A 332 -22.89 26.50 7.39
C ASN A 332 -22.05 26.94 8.60
N GLY A 333 -20.76 27.28 8.40
CA GLY A 333 -19.81 27.57 9.47
C GLY A 333 -19.47 26.37 10.36
N SER A 334 -20.01 25.19 10.05
CA SER A 334 -19.91 23.97 10.86
C SER A 334 -20.21 22.72 10.01
N ASP A 335 -19.84 21.54 10.50
CA ASP A 335 -20.13 20.25 9.87
C ASP A 335 -20.72 19.27 10.89
N ASN A 336 -21.94 18.82 10.63
CA ASN A 336 -22.65 17.82 11.45
C ASN A 336 -22.80 16.48 10.72
N PHE A 337 -21.95 16.22 9.72
CA PHE A 337 -22.08 15.07 8.83
C PHE A 337 -20.76 14.32 8.60
N VAL A 338 -19.85 14.88 7.78
CA VAL A 338 -18.66 14.14 7.33
C VAL A 338 -17.63 13.99 8.45
N THR A 339 -17.35 15.08 9.15
CA THR A 339 -16.37 15.16 10.24
C THR A 339 -16.69 14.16 11.34
N LEU A 340 -17.97 13.99 11.69
CA LEU A 340 -18.42 13.03 12.70
C LEU A 340 -18.01 11.59 12.33
N GLY A 341 -18.27 11.18 11.09
CA GLY A 341 -17.88 9.86 10.60
C GLY A 341 -16.36 9.70 10.52
N ALA A 342 -15.65 10.70 10.00
CA ALA A 342 -14.19 10.66 9.85
C ALA A 342 -13.45 10.54 11.19
N VAL A 343 -13.87 11.31 12.20
CA VAL A 343 -13.30 11.27 13.56
C VAL A 343 -13.59 9.91 14.21
N ALA A 344 -14.84 9.44 14.15
CA ALA A 344 -15.21 8.13 14.67
C ALA A 344 -14.42 6.98 14.02
N ALA A 345 -14.22 7.02 12.70
CA ALA A 345 -13.42 6.04 11.98
C ALA A 345 -11.94 6.04 12.40
N SER A 346 -11.38 7.23 12.66
CA SER A 346 -9.99 7.37 13.11
C SER A 346 -9.81 6.80 14.52
N MET A 347 -10.76 7.07 15.42
CA MET A 347 -10.81 6.48 16.75
C MET A 347 -11.00 4.96 16.70
N ALA A 348 -11.80 4.46 15.76
CA ALA A 348 -12.01 3.03 15.55
C ALA A 348 -10.74 2.29 15.09
N VAL A 349 -9.84 2.93 14.33
CA VAL A 349 -8.53 2.35 13.99
C VAL A 349 -7.69 2.11 15.25
N THR A 350 -7.67 3.09 16.16
CA THR A 350 -7.00 2.96 17.46
C THR A 350 -7.61 1.80 18.26
N GLY A 351 -8.94 1.75 18.38
CA GLY A 351 -9.64 0.67 19.06
C GLY A 351 -9.34 -0.70 18.46
N MET A 352 -9.39 -0.83 17.13
CA MET A 352 -9.02 -2.06 16.43
C MET A 352 -7.59 -2.50 16.78
N CYS A 353 -6.62 -1.58 16.82
CA CYS A 353 -5.24 -1.90 17.19
C CYS A 353 -5.14 -2.36 18.65
N ILE A 354 -5.88 -1.74 19.58
CA ILE A 354 -5.96 -2.19 20.98
C ILE A 354 -6.52 -3.61 21.05
N GLY A 355 -7.66 -3.87 20.40
CA GLY A 355 -8.28 -5.19 20.38
C GLY A 355 -7.35 -6.27 19.81
N ALA A 356 -6.64 -5.94 18.72
CA ALA A 356 -5.64 -6.83 18.14
C ALA A 356 -4.44 -7.05 19.09
N ALA A 357 -3.89 -6.01 19.71
CA ALA A 357 -2.77 -6.11 20.63
C ALA A 357 -3.10 -6.95 21.88
N LEU A 358 -4.34 -6.89 22.35
CA LEU A 358 -4.84 -7.74 23.43
C LEU A 358 -5.02 -9.20 23.01
N ARG A 359 -5.32 -9.44 21.73
CA ARG A 359 -5.58 -10.78 21.18
C ARG A 359 -4.33 -11.51 20.69
N ILE A 360 -3.35 -10.80 20.15
CA ILE A 360 -2.11 -11.37 19.59
C ILE A 360 -1.26 -12.01 20.71
N LYS A 361 -0.82 -13.25 20.48
CA LYS A 361 0.07 -13.98 21.42
C LYS A 361 1.55 -13.77 21.14
N ASN A 362 1.95 -13.62 19.87
CA ASN A 362 3.35 -13.39 19.50
C ASN A 362 3.81 -12.04 20.06
N LYS A 363 4.93 -12.04 20.82
CA LYS A 363 5.42 -10.85 21.53
C LYS A 363 5.81 -9.71 20.59
N GLU A 364 6.46 -10.00 19.47
CA GLU A 364 6.89 -8.99 18.50
C GLU A 364 5.69 -8.36 17.79
N GLU A 365 4.77 -9.18 17.28
CA GLU A 365 3.56 -8.70 16.61
C GLU A 365 2.64 -7.92 17.56
N LYS A 366 2.58 -8.35 18.83
CA LYS A 366 1.84 -7.64 19.88
C LYS A 366 2.46 -6.26 20.16
N ASN A 367 3.79 -6.18 20.28
CA ASN A 367 4.49 -4.91 20.48
C ASN A 367 4.29 -3.96 19.29
N LEU A 368 4.30 -4.49 18.07
CA LEU A 368 3.97 -3.73 16.87
C LEU A 368 2.54 -3.19 16.92
N ALA A 369 1.55 -4.03 17.28
CA ALA A 369 0.17 -3.57 17.43
C ALA A 369 0.01 -2.44 18.46
N TRP A 370 0.72 -2.51 19.60
CA TRP A 370 0.76 -1.41 20.57
C TRP A 370 1.42 -0.14 20.02
N SER A 371 2.49 -0.27 19.23
CA SER A 371 3.11 0.89 18.58
C SER A 371 2.13 1.60 17.64
N TYR A 372 1.25 0.86 16.96
CA TYR A 372 0.22 1.43 16.10
C TYR A 372 -0.89 2.15 16.90
N VAL A 373 -1.20 1.69 18.12
CA VAL A 373 -2.12 2.41 19.02
C VAL A 373 -1.56 3.80 19.32
N ILE A 374 -0.27 3.90 19.66
CA ILE A 374 0.40 5.17 19.95
C ILE A 374 0.44 6.05 18.70
N ALA A 375 0.82 5.48 17.55
CA ALA A 375 0.85 6.21 16.27
C ALA A 375 -0.55 6.76 15.89
N GLY A 376 -1.61 6.01 16.13
CA GLY A 376 -2.99 6.43 15.86
C GLY A 376 -3.48 7.49 16.85
N ILE A 377 -3.45 7.19 18.16
CA ILE A 377 -4.09 8.04 19.17
C ILE A 377 -3.30 9.31 19.48
N ILE A 378 -1.97 9.28 19.37
CA ILE A 378 -1.10 10.44 19.61
C ILE A 378 -0.69 11.08 18.28
N GLY A 379 -0.11 10.29 17.37
CA GLY A 379 0.42 10.78 16.11
C GLY A 379 -0.62 11.14 15.06
N GLY A 380 -1.83 10.57 15.16
CA GLY A 380 -2.90 10.82 14.21
C GLY A 380 -2.65 10.21 12.85
N VAL A 381 -1.93 9.09 12.82
CA VAL A 381 -1.61 8.36 11.59
C VAL A 381 -2.24 6.98 11.67
N THR A 382 -3.24 6.73 10.83
CA THR A 382 -4.07 5.50 10.88
C THR A 382 -3.51 4.38 10.02
N GLU A 383 -2.66 4.70 9.05
CA GLU A 383 -2.14 3.81 8.03
C GLU A 383 -1.32 2.62 8.60
N PRO A 384 -0.42 2.78 9.59
CA PRO A 384 0.27 1.65 10.19
C PRO A 384 -0.69 0.63 10.81
N GLY A 385 -1.74 1.11 11.49
CA GLY A 385 -2.77 0.25 12.06
C GLY A 385 -3.65 -0.40 11.01
N LEU A 386 -4.12 0.38 10.04
CA LEU A 386 -4.95 -0.10 8.93
C LEU A 386 -4.24 -1.20 8.13
N TYR A 387 -2.99 -0.97 7.74
CA TYR A 387 -2.25 -1.94 6.92
C TYR A 387 -1.58 -3.04 7.75
N GLY A 388 -1.00 -2.68 8.90
CA GLY A 388 -0.28 -3.60 9.77
C GLY A 388 -1.19 -4.54 10.59
N VAL A 389 -2.46 -4.18 10.78
CA VAL A 389 -3.45 -5.00 11.51
C VAL A 389 -4.63 -5.39 10.62
N ALA A 390 -5.38 -4.42 10.08
CA ALA A 390 -6.62 -4.71 9.36
C ALA A 390 -6.36 -5.50 8.08
N VAL A 391 -5.49 -5.01 7.20
CA VAL A 391 -5.17 -5.71 5.95
C VAL A 391 -4.42 -7.01 6.23
N LYS A 392 -3.43 -6.99 7.14
CA LYS A 392 -2.63 -8.18 7.49
C LYS A 392 -3.50 -9.35 7.98
N TYR A 393 -4.40 -9.12 8.94
CA TYR A 393 -5.18 -10.18 9.58
C TYR A 393 -6.63 -10.29 9.08
N LYS A 394 -7.11 -9.32 8.28
CA LYS A 394 -8.44 -9.21 7.64
C LYS A 394 -9.62 -9.11 8.59
N ARG A 395 -9.74 -10.04 9.53
CA ARG A 395 -10.77 -10.09 10.55
C ARG A 395 -10.92 -8.79 11.36
N PRO A 396 -9.84 -8.06 11.70
CA PRO A 396 -9.98 -6.78 12.39
C PRO A 396 -10.76 -5.70 11.63
N PHE A 397 -10.97 -5.82 10.31
CA PHE A 397 -11.86 -4.92 9.56
C PHE A 397 -13.28 -4.88 10.16
N TRP A 398 -13.78 -5.97 10.73
CA TRP A 398 -15.11 -5.98 11.35
C TRP A 398 -15.19 -5.08 12.58
N GLY A 399 -14.15 -5.09 13.43
CA GLY A 399 -14.09 -4.20 14.58
C GLY A 399 -13.92 -2.75 14.15
N LEU A 400 -13.08 -2.49 13.15
CA LEU A 400 -12.92 -1.17 12.57
C LEU A 400 -14.25 -0.58 12.07
N MET A 401 -14.98 -1.33 11.23
CA MET A 401 -16.26 -0.89 10.67
C MET A 401 -17.31 -0.67 11.76
N ALA A 402 -17.42 -1.61 12.71
CA ALA A 402 -18.44 -1.55 13.74
C ALA A 402 -18.18 -0.43 14.76
N GLY A 403 -16.92 -0.20 15.15
CA GLY A 403 -16.57 0.92 16.03
C GLY A 403 -16.74 2.27 15.34
N GLY A 404 -16.33 2.37 14.07
CA GLY A 404 -16.55 3.57 13.27
C GLY A 404 -18.03 3.90 13.16
N PHE A 405 -18.86 2.89 12.82
CA PHE A 405 -20.31 3.02 12.77
C PHE A 405 -20.92 3.44 14.10
N ALA A 406 -20.59 2.76 15.20
CA ALA A 406 -21.23 2.97 16.49
C ALA A 406 -20.99 4.38 17.06
N GLY A 407 -19.74 4.85 17.03
CA GLY A 407 -19.45 6.22 17.51
C GLY A 407 -20.06 7.28 16.60
N ALA A 408 -20.01 7.08 15.29
CA ALA A 408 -20.60 7.98 14.30
C ALA A 408 -22.13 8.12 14.46
N VAL A 409 -22.83 6.99 14.65
CA VAL A 409 -24.27 6.97 14.95
C VAL A 409 -24.57 7.65 16.28
N TYR A 410 -23.78 7.41 17.32
CA TYR A 410 -23.97 8.08 18.62
C TYR A 410 -23.80 9.59 18.50
N ALA A 411 -22.78 10.07 17.78
CA ALA A 411 -22.58 11.50 17.53
C ALA A 411 -23.78 12.11 16.79
N SER A 412 -24.31 11.40 15.79
CA SER A 412 -25.52 11.85 15.09
C SER A 412 -26.75 11.91 16.00
N LEU A 413 -27.00 10.86 16.80
CA LEU A 413 -28.13 10.78 17.73
C LEU A 413 -28.12 11.90 18.77
N THR A 414 -26.94 12.29 19.22
CA THR A 414 -26.75 13.32 20.24
C THR A 414 -26.61 14.73 19.66
N GLY A 415 -26.77 14.88 18.34
CA GLY A 415 -26.72 16.17 17.66
C GLY A 415 -25.35 16.83 17.65
N VAL A 416 -24.27 16.04 17.74
CA VAL A 416 -22.90 16.56 17.74
C VAL A 416 -22.65 17.32 16.44
N THR A 417 -22.02 18.47 16.55
CA THR A 417 -21.61 19.32 15.42
C THR A 417 -20.14 19.68 15.58
N ALA A 418 -19.37 19.58 14.49
CA ALA A 418 -18.01 20.08 14.41
C ALA A 418 -18.03 21.56 14.03
N TYR A 419 -17.35 22.38 14.83
CA TYR A 419 -17.27 23.84 14.67
C TYR A 419 -15.87 24.31 14.28
N ALA A 420 -14.89 23.40 14.27
CA ALA A 420 -13.55 23.69 13.81
C ALA A 420 -13.04 22.57 12.89
N LEU A 421 -12.32 22.97 11.85
CA LEU A 421 -11.55 22.06 11.02
C LEU A 421 -10.26 21.70 11.75
N VAL A 422 -10.16 20.47 12.22
CA VAL A 422 -8.95 19.95 12.86
C VAL A 422 -8.38 18.85 11.97
N PRO A 423 -7.35 19.14 11.15
CA PRO A 423 -6.85 18.22 10.12
C PRO A 423 -5.91 17.15 10.70
N VAL A 424 -6.35 16.48 11.76
CA VAL A 424 -5.60 15.41 12.45
C VAL A 424 -6.54 14.24 12.75
N ALA A 425 -5.99 13.03 12.79
CA ALA A 425 -6.76 11.82 13.11
C ALA A 425 -6.54 11.31 14.56
N ASN A 426 -5.82 12.08 15.39
CA ASN A 426 -5.52 11.73 16.78
C ASN A 426 -6.65 12.18 17.73
N PHE A 427 -6.47 12.04 19.04
CA PHE A 427 -7.48 12.44 20.02
C PHE A 427 -7.86 13.94 19.94
N LEU A 428 -6.97 14.81 19.43
CA LEU A 428 -7.28 16.23 19.25
C LEU A 428 -8.33 16.47 18.17
N ALA A 429 -8.60 15.50 17.30
CA ALA A 429 -9.72 15.59 16.35
C ALA A 429 -11.07 15.79 17.07
N LEU A 430 -11.18 15.31 18.32
CA LEU A 430 -12.37 15.53 19.17
C LEU A 430 -12.53 17.01 19.60
N SER A 431 -11.46 17.81 19.54
CA SER A 431 -11.55 19.26 19.81
C SER A 431 -12.31 20.02 18.72
N ALA A 432 -12.55 19.40 17.56
CA ALA A 432 -13.43 19.93 16.53
C ALA A 432 -14.84 20.26 17.07
N TYR A 433 -15.26 19.62 18.15
CA TYR A 433 -16.57 19.80 18.79
C TYR A 433 -16.61 20.92 19.84
N ALA A 434 -15.47 21.55 20.17
CA ALA A 434 -15.38 22.53 21.27
C ALA A 434 -16.04 23.89 20.97
N GLY A 435 -16.31 24.23 19.71
CA GLY A 435 -16.98 25.50 19.34
C GLY A 435 -18.49 25.54 19.58
N GLY A 436 -19.08 24.45 20.10
CA GLY A 436 -20.49 24.35 20.46
C GLY A 436 -20.74 24.51 21.96
N SER A 437 -21.84 23.94 22.44
CA SER A 437 -22.10 23.85 23.88
C SER A 437 -21.15 22.87 24.56
N THR A 438 -20.98 22.98 25.89
CA THR A 438 -20.22 21.98 26.67
C THR A 438 -20.77 20.56 26.46
N THR A 439 -22.09 20.42 26.33
CA THR A 439 -22.75 19.15 26.02
C THR A 439 -22.34 18.58 24.66
N ASN A 440 -22.18 19.44 23.64
CA ASN A 440 -21.69 19.04 22.32
C ASN A 440 -20.30 18.40 22.40
N LEU A 441 -19.37 19.06 23.11
CA LEU A 441 -18.03 18.55 23.31
C LEU A 441 -18.03 17.21 24.08
N ILE A 442 -18.81 17.12 25.16
CA ILE A 442 -18.92 15.89 25.96
C ILE A 442 -19.43 14.73 25.09
N ASN A 443 -20.52 14.93 24.34
CA ASN A 443 -21.07 13.90 23.46
C ASN A 443 -20.10 13.54 22.33
N GLY A 444 -19.36 14.50 21.80
CA GLY A 444 -18.29 14.26 20.83
C GLY A 444 -17.17 13.38 21.39
N ILE A 445 -16.74 13.61 22.62
CA ILE A 445 -15.75 12.77 23.30
C ILE A 445 -16.31 11.36 23.55
N ILE A 446 -17.56 11.25 24.01
CA ILE A 446 -18.22 9.94 24.22
C ILE A 446 -18.31 9.16 22.90
N SER A 447 -18.62 9.81 21.79
CA SER A 447 -18.61 9.19 20.45
C SER A 447 -17.25 8.55 20.13
N GLY A 448 -16.15 9.29 20.34
CA GLY A 448 -14.80 8.77 20.14
C GLY A 448 -14.48 7.58 21.03
N ILE A 449 -14.86 7.64 22.32
CA ILE A 449 -14.68 6.53 23.27
C ILE A 449 -15.48 5.30 22.82
N ILE A 450 -16.74 5.48 22.40
CA ILE A 450 -17.57 4.40 21.86
C ILE A 450 -16.88 3.75 20.65
N SER A 451 -16.35 4.56 19.73
CA SER A 451 -15.62 4.03 18.58
C SER A 451 -14.42 3.19 18.97
N ILE A 452 -13.61 3.65 19.93
CA ILE A 452 -12.45 2.89 20.44
C ILE A 452 -12.91 1.58 21.08
N VAL A 453 -13.86 1.66 22.02
CA VAL A 453 -14.29 0.50 22.83
C VAL A 453 -14.95 -0.56 21.95
N VAL A 454 -15.89 -0.17 21.10
CA VAL A 454 -16.60 -1.11 20.22
C VAL A 454 -15.63 -1.76 19.24
N ALA A 455 -14.72 -0.99 18.64
CA ALA A 455 -13.71 -1.56 17.74
C ALA A 455 -12.77 -2.53 18.48
N ALA A 456 -12.29 -2.17 19.68
CA ALA A 456 -11.41 -3.03 20.47
C ALA A 456 -12.08 -4.35 20.87
N VAL A 457 -13.32 -4.27 21.36
CA VAL A 457 -14.11 -5.44 21.78
C VAL A 457 -14.35 -6.37 20.60
N ILE A 458 -14.86 -5.85 19.47
CA ILE A 458 -15.18 -6.68 18.31
C ILE A 458 -13.91 -7.26 17.69
N THR A 459 -12.83 -6.48 17.55
CA THR A 459 -11.57 -7.01 17.03
C THR A 459 -10.99 -8.09 17.93
N TYR A 460 -11.08 -7.94 19.26
CA TYR A 460 -10.63 -8.96 20.21
C TYR A 460 -11.37 -10.30 20.01
N PHE A 461 -12.71 -10.26 19.88
CA PHE A 461 -13.54 -11.45 19.74
C PHE A 461 -13.49 -12.10 18.35
N VAL A 462 -13.55 -11.30 17.27
CA VAL A 462 -13.45 -11.83 15.90
C VAL A 462 -12.04 -12.40 15.66
N GLY A 463 -11.03 -11.81 16.30
CA GLY A 463 -9.68 -12.33 16.40
C GLY A 463 -8.74 -11.90 15.26
N VAL A 464 -7.48 -12.29 15.41
CA VAL A 464 -6.38 -12.08 14.45
C VAL A 464 -5.87 -13.45 14.00
N GLU A 465 -6.39 -13.97 12.88
CA GLU A 465 -5.91 -15.26 12.36
C GLU A 465 -4.61 -15.06 11.58
N THR A 466 -3.54 -15.68 12.04
CA THR A 466 -2.31 -15.86 11.25
C THR A 466 -2.50 -17.07 10.36
N LYS A 467 -2.55 -16.88 9.03
CA LYS A 467 -2.30 -17.99 8.09
C LYS A 467 -0.84 -18.42 8.30
N GLY A 468 -0.62 -19.47 9.07
CA GLY A 468 0.72 -19.99 9.39
C GLY A 468 0.78 -21.05 10.47
N GLN A 469 -0.26 -21.21 11.30
CA GLN A 469 -0.42 -22.40 12.15
C GLN A 469 -1.50 -23.29 11.53
N VAL A 470 -1.10 -24.03 10.49
CA VAL A 470 -1.70 -25.33 10.23
C VAL A 470 -0.98 -26.26 11.22
N GLU A 471 -1.71 -26.74 12.23
CA GLU A 471 -1.30 -27.93 12.98
C GLU A 471 -1.18 -29.14 12.05
#